data_AF-A0A926ZUW4-F1
#
_entry.id   AF-A0A926ZUW4-F1
#
_cell.length_a   1.000
_cell.length_b   1.000
_cell.length_c   1.000
_cell.angle_alpha   90.00
_cell.angle_beta   90.00
_cell.angle_gamma   90.00
#
_symmetry.space_group_name_H-M   'P 1'
#
loop_
_entity.id
_entity.type
_entity.pdbx_description
1 polymer ?
#
loop_
_entity_poly.entity_id
_entity_poly.type
_entity_poly.pdbx_seq_one_letter_code
_entity_poly.pdbx_strand_id
1 'polypeptide(L)'
;ITSAFSTLGEKAEWRVENRGGKVLPIALIVRVYANENPNLPNQRTSYLAVAKITPENICVTKKVKGGEKANQEARRAADASAKKPCLE
;
A
#
# COMPACT_ATOMS: atom_id res chain seq x y z
N ILE A 1 -1.92 8.62 4.00
CA ILE A 1 -2.87 7.51 3.66
C ILE A 1 -4.28 7.73 4.19
N THR A 2 -4.44 8.06 5.47
CA THR A 2 -5.71 8.53 6.04
C THR A 2 -5.40 9.56 7.11
N SER A 3 -6.28 10.56 7.27
CA SER A 3 -6.26 11.54 8.35
C SER A 3 -7.06 11.11 9.58
N ALA A 4 -7.75 9.96 9.50
CA ALA A 4 -8.58 9.43 10.56
C ALA A 4 -7.92 8.26 11.30
N PHE A 5 -8.51 7.86 12.44
CA PHE A 5 -8.10 6.65 13.16
C PHE A 5 -8.03 5.45 12.22
N SER A 6 -6.92 4.74 12.27
CA SER A 6 -6.68 3.60 11.40
C SER A 6 -5.85 2.51 12.05
N THR A 7 -5.98 1.31 11.48
CA THR A 7 -5.25 0.12 11.89
C THR A 7 -4.70 -0.59 10.66
N LEU A 8 -3.59 -1.30 10.82
CA LEU A 8 -3.06 -2.17 9.77
C LEU A 8 -3.75 -3.53 9.83
N GLY A 9 -3.92 -4.16 8.66
CA GLY A 9 -4.30 -5.56 8.60
C GLY A 9 -3.15 -6.48 9.01
N GLU A 10 -3.48 -7.72 9.32
CA GLU A 10 -2.53 -8.73 9.83
C GLU A 10 -1.43 -9.13 8.83
N LYS A 11 -1.61 -8.83 7.55
CA LYS A 11 -0.73 -9.27 6.47
C LYS A 11 -0.16 -8.08 5.70
N ALA A 12 1.10 -8.21 5.31
CA ALA A 12 1.75 -7.38 4.32
C ALA A 12 2.33 -8.25 3.20
N GLU A 13 2.32 -7.74 1.97
CA GLU A 13 2.94 -8.39 0.80
C GLU A 13 4.17 -7.60 0.37
N TRP A 14 5.32 -8.25 0.40
CA TRP A 14 6.55 -7.72 -0.18
C TRP A 14 6.58 -8.00 -1.68
N ARG A 15 6.92 -6.98 -2.46
CA ARG A 15 7.33 -7.13 -3.86
C ARG A 15 8.85 -7.10 -3.89
N VAL A 16 9.44 -8.12 -4.50
CA VAL A 16 10.89 -8.32 -4.51
C VAL A 16 11.38 -8.54 -5.93
N GLU A 17 12.64 -8.19 -6.17
CA GLU A 17 13.39 -8.54 -7.38
C GLU A 17 14.63 -9.34 -7.00
N ASN A 18 15.05 -10.23 -7.90
CA ASN A 18 16.33 -10.91 -7.77
C ASN A 18 17.38 -10.16 -8.61
N ARG A 19 18.41 -9.63 -7.95
CA ARG A 19 19.54 -8.95 -8.61
C ARG A 19 20.84 -9.57 -8.15
N GLY A 20 21.54 -10.25 -9.05
CA GLY A 20 22.82 -10.90 -8.75
C GLY A 20 22.74 -11.93 -7.61
N GLY A 21 21.65 -12.71 -7.56
CA GLY A 21 21.43 -13.72 -6.52
C GLY A 21 20.92 -13.18 -5.18
N LYS A 22 20.71 -11.85 -5.07
CA LYS A 22 20.14 -11.22 -3.86
C LYS A 22 18.68 -10.87 -4.09
N VAL A 23 17.84 -11.22 -3.12
CA VAL A 23 16.44 -10.81 -3.07
C VAL A 23 16.36 -9.41 -2.47
N LEU A 24 15.91 -8.44 -3.26
CA LEU A 24 15.80 -7.04 -2.87
C LEU A 24 14.33 -6.61 -2.86
N PRO A 25 13.82 -6.03 -1.76
CA PRO A 25 12.47 -5.48 -1.73
C PRO A 25 12.39 -4.19 -2.55
N ILE A 26 11.37 -4.10 -3.40
CA ILE A 26 11.13 -2.95 -4.28
C ILE A 26 9.82 -2.21 -3.95
N ALA A 27 8.88 -2.88 -3.30
CA ALA A 27 7.64 -2.28 -2.81
C ALA A 27 7.02 -3.11 -1.68
N LEU A 28 6.16 -2.46 -0.90
CA LEU A 28 5.36 -3.08 0.15
C LEU A 28 3.89 -2.75 -0.06
N ILE A 29 3.04 -3.77 0.05
CA ILE A 29 1.59 -3.61 0.04
C ILE A 29 1.06 -3.99 1.41
N VAL A 30 0.36 -3.07 2.07
CA VAL A 30 -0.24 -3.32 3.38
C VAL A 30 -1.70 -2.92 3.38
N ARG A 31 -2.55 -3.72 4.04
CA ARG A 31 -3.95 -3.36 4.24
C ARG A 31 -4.08 -2.33 5.35
N VAL A 32 -4.89 -1.31 5.11
CA VAL A 32 -5.23 -0.26 6.08
C VAL A 32 -6.74 -0.20 6.23
N TYR A 33 -7.22 -0.27 7.47
CA TYR A 33 -8.62 -0.03 7.83
C TYR A 33 -8.74 1.35 8.43
N ALA A 34 -9.56 2.22 7.83
CA ALA A 34 -9.74 3.59 8.26
C ALA A 34 -11.19 3.87 8.67
N ASN A 35 -11.38 4.58 9.77
CA ASN A 35 -12.68 5.09 10.21
C ASN A 35 -12.91 6.48 9.59
N GLU A 36 -13.34 6.53 8.33
CA GLU A 36 -13.48 7.80 7.60
C GLU A 36 -14.80 8.53 7.90
N ASN A 37 -15.78 7.85 8.51
CA ASN A 37 -17.04 8.45 8.93
C ASN A 37 -17.12 8.56 10.46
N PRO A 38 -16.96 9.77 11.04
CA PRO A 38 -17.04 9.98 12.48
C PRO A 38 -18.39 9.57 13.10
N ASN A 39 -19.47 9.65 12.31
CA ASN A 39 -20.82 9.30 12.77
C ASN A 39 -21.07 7.79 12.75
N LEU A 40 -20.21 7.02 12.07
CA LEU A 40 -20.30 5.56 11.96
C LEU A 40 -18.93 4.94 12.33
N PRO A 41 -18.50 5.03 13.60
CA PRO A 41 -17.16 4.61 14.03
C PRO A 41 -16.89 3.12 13.85
N ASN A 42 -17.94 2.32 13.71
CA ASN A 42 -17.85 0.88 13.44
C ASN A 42 -17.73 0.56 11.94
N GLN A 43 -17.97 1.52 11.05
CA GLN A 43 -17.84 1.34 9.61
C GLN A 43 -16.41 1.67 9.17
N ARG A 44 -15.61 0.61 8.96
CA ARG A 44 -14.24 0.72 8.48
C ARG A 44 -14.18 0.63 6.96
N THR A 45 -13.57 1.61 6.31
CA THR A 45 -13.17 1.50 4.90
C THR A 45 -11.84 0.76 4.82
N SER A 46 -11.77 -0.27 3.98
CA SER A 46 -10.53 -1.00 3.70
C SER A 46 -9.80 -0.39 2.50
N TYR A 47 -8.48 -0.29 2.63
CA TYR A 47 -7.55 0.10 1.57
C TYR A 47 -6.36 -0.84 1.49
N LEU A 48 -5.71 -0.90 0.34
CA LEU A 48 -4.33 -1.35 0.20
C LEU A 48 -3.46 -0.12 -0.06
N ALA A 49 -2.52 0.13 0.85
CA ALA A 49 -1.48 1.14 0.69
C ALA A 49 -0.28 0.49 -0.02
N VAL A 50 0.18 1.11 -1.10
CA VAL A 50 1.30 0.64 -1.91
C VAL A 50 2.48 1.59 -1.71
N ALA A 51 3.51 1.14 -0.98
CA ALA A 51 4.73 1.88 -0.77
C ALA A 51 5.82 1.45 -1.76
N LYS A 52 6.50 2.43 -2.37
CA LYS A 52 7.74 2.17 -3.10
C LYS A 52 8.92 2.09 -2.15
N ILE A 53 9.93 1.32 -2.53
CA ILE A 53 11.21 1.25 -1.84
C ILE A 53 12.30 1.50 -2.89
N THR A 54 12.85 2.70 -2.91
CA THR A 54 14.01 3.05 -3.75
C THR A 54 15.12 3.68 -2.90
N PRO A 55 16.36 3.77 -3.41
CA PRO A 55 17.44 4.45 -2.70
C PRO A 55 17.15 5.91 -2.37
N GLU A 56 16.36 6.59 -3.22
CA GLU A 56 16.07 8.02 -3.09
C GLU A 56 14.93 8.29 -2.12
N ASN A 57 13.90 7.45 -2.09
CA ASN A 57 12.77 7.60 -1.18
C ASN A 57 11.98 6.32 -0.92
N ILE A 58 11.35 6.29 0.26
CA ILE A 58 10.42 5.24 0.68
C ILE A 58 9.14 5.93 1.11
N CYS A 59 8.07 5.75 0.34
CA CYS A 59 6.80 6.44 0.58
C CYS A 59 5.63 5.71 -0.09
N VAL A 60 4.41 6.04 0.33
CA VAL A 60 3.21 5.51 -0.31
C VAL A 60 2.97 6.23 -1.62
N THR A 61 2.76 5.48 -2.71
CA THR A 61 2.54 6.01 -4.07
C THR A 61 1.12 5.78 -4.58
N LYS A 62 0.39 4.84 -3.96
CA LYS A 62 -1.01 4.55 -4.31
C LYS A 62 -1.82 4.08 -3.09
N LYS A 63 -3.05 4.57 -3.00
CA LYS A 63 -4.13 4.08 -2.13
C LYS A 63 -5.16 3.40 -3.03
N VAL A 64 -5.35 2.09 -2.85
CA VAL A 64 -6.34 1.28 -3.61
C VAL A 64 -7.50 0.95 -2.69
N LYS A 65 -8.74 1.31 -3.07
CA LYS A 65 -9.93 0.98 -2.28
C LYS A 65 -10.20 -0.53 -2.33
N GLY A 66 -10.63 -1.10 -1.21
CA GLY A 66 -11.01 -2.51 -1.13
C GLY A 66 -12.12 -2.88 -2.12
N GLY A 67 -12.03 -4.08 -2.68
CA GLY A 67 -12.94 -4.62 -3.69
C GLY A 67 -12.35 -5.87 -4.35
N GLU A 68 -13.12 -6.51 -5.23
CA GLU A 68 -12.77 -7.80 -5.84
C GLU A 68 -11.41 -7.79 -6.55
N LYS A 69 -11.06 -6.67 -7.21
CA LYS A 69 -9.82 -6.53 -7.99
C LYS A 69 -8.69 -5.80 -7.25
N ALA A 70 -8.91 -5.41 -5.99
CA ALA A 70 -7.99 -4.52 -5.27
C ALA A 70 -6.57 -5.09 -5.15
N ASN A 71 -6.42 -6.39 -4.87
CA ASN A 71 -5.10 -7.03 -4.77
C ASN A 71 -4.35 -6.99 -6.12
N GLN A 72 -5.06 -7.24 -7.22
CA GLN A 72 -4.45 -7.23 -8.55
C GLN A 72 -4.02 -5.82 -8.94
N GLU A 73 -4.85 -4.81 -8.68
CA GLU A 73 -4.53 -3.41 -8.91
C GLU A 73 -3.32 -2.97 -8.06
N ALA A 74 -3.31 -3.32 -6.77
CA ALA A 74 -2.22 -2.97 -5.86
C ALA A 74 -0.89 -3.56 -6.30
N ARG A 75 -0.87 -4.82 -6.77
CA ARG A 75 0.35 -5.46 -7.32
C ARG A 75 0.86 -4.74 -8.56
N ARG A 76 -0.02 -4.45 -9.53
CA ARG A 76 0.36 -3.67 -10.73
C ARG A 76 0.91 -2.30 -10.37
N ALA A 77 0.30 -1.63 -9.38
CA ALA A 77 0.79 -0.34 -8.90
C ALA A 77 2.16 -0.46 -8.20
N ALA A 78 2.37 -1.51 -7.41
CA ALA A 78 3.61 -1.76 -6.69
C ALA A 78 4.77 -2.05 -7.65
N ASP A 79 4.53 -2.88 -8.66
CA ASP A 79 5.51 -3.22 -9.70
C ASP A 79 5.91 -1.98 -10.53
N ALA A 80 5.02 -0.98 -10.66
CA ALA A 80 5.29 0.29 -11.35
C ALA A 80 5.73 1.44 -10.41
N SER A 81 5.87 1.19 -9.10
CA SER A 81 5.89 2.25 -8.08
C SER A 81 7.18 3.07 -8.04
N ALA A 82 8.32 2.51 -8.47
CA ALA A 82 9.63 3.15 -8.38
C ALA A 82 9.67 4.56 -9.03
N LYS A 83 8.90 4.76 -10.12
CA LYS A 83 8.83 6.02 -10.86
C LYS A 83 7.64 6.90 -10.48
N LYS A 84 6.83 6.49 -9.49
CA LYS A 84 5.63 7.24 -9.08
C LYS A 84 5.99 8.28 -8.00
N PRO A 85 5.33 9.44 -8.03
CA PRO A 85 5.44 10.40 -6.94
C PRO A 85 4.87 9.81 -5.64
N CYS A 86 5.32 10.35 -4.51
CA CYS A 86 4.69 10.07 -3.23
C CYS A 86 3.29 10.68 -3.21
N LEU A 87 2.35 10.04 -2.51
CA LEU A 87 1.09 10.67 -2.12
C LEU A 87 1.39 11.66 -0.98
N GLU A 88 0.79 12.83 -1.09
CA GLU A 88 0.70 13.83 -0.02
C GLU A 88 -0.48 13.50 0.93
#